data_AF-A0A151E5L0-F1
#
_entry.id   AF-A0A151E5L0-F1
#
_cell.length_a   1.000
_cell.length_b   1.000
_cell.length_c   1.000
_cell.angle_alpha   90.00
_cell.angle_beta   90.00
_cell.angle_gamma   90.00
#
_symmetry.space_group_name_H-M   'P 1'
#
loop_
_entity.id
_entity.type
_entity.pdbx_description
1 polymer ?
#
loop_
_entity_poly.entity_id
_entity_poly.type
_entity_poly.pdbx_seq_one_letter_code
_entity_poly.pdbx_strand_id
1 'polypeptide(L)' 'MKNFRLKIDNEILNWPDVTTKKIYGCPCYKYKDKLFAFLVTDGVVLTNVNEQDKTKLSKEFKIKPFQSATRTMKS' A
#
# COMPACT_ATOMS: atom_id res chain seq x y z
N MET A 1 -10.16 -9.64 11.98
CA MET A 1 -9.79 -9.02 10.69
C MET A 1 -10.18 -7.54 10.51
N LYS A 2 -10.90 -6.85 11.44
CA LYS A 2 -11.15 -5.39 11.35
C LYS A 2 -9.97 -4.51 11.82
N ASN A 3 -9.11 -5.02 12.70
CA ASN A 3 -8.08 -4.21 13.35
C ASN A 3 -6.86 -3.92 12.48
N PHE A 4 -6.53 -4.75 11.49
CA PHE A 4 -5.35 -4.52 10.63
C PHE A 4 -5.53 -3.26 9.78
N ARG A 5 -6.70 -3.13 9.16
CA ARG A 5 -7.08 -1.94 8.40
C ARG A 5 -7.05 -0.69 9.27
N LEU A 6 -7.64 -0.74 10.46
CA LEU A 6 -7.66 0.42 11.36
C LEU A 6 -6.26 0.80 11.86
N LYS A 7 -5.40 -0.18 12.17
CA LYS A 7 -4.01 0.11 12.58
C LYS A 7 -3.20 0.76 11.46
N ILE A 8 -3.27 0.22 10.24
CA ILE A 8 -2.56 0.79 9.10
C ILE A 8 -3.13 2.17 8.75
N ASP A 9 -4.45 2.32 8.71
CA ASP A 9 -5.08 3.60 8.39
C ASP A 9 -4.67 4.67 9.41
N ASN A 10 -4.66 4.32 10.70
CA ASN A 10 -4.22 5.23 11.76
C ASN A 10 -2.72 5.55 11.68
N GLU A 11 -1.85 4.57 11.44
CA GLU A 11 -0.40 4.82 11.30
C GLU A 11 -0.07 5.67 10.07
N ILE A 12 -0.68 5.37 8.93
CA ILE A 12 -0.47 6.09 7.67
C ILE A 12 -1.09 7.49 7.70
N LEU A 13 -2.25 7.68 8.35
CA LEU A 13 -2.87 8.99 8.54
C LEU A 13 -2.07 9.91 9.46
N ASN A 14 -1.21 9.35 10.32
CA ASN A 14 -0.31 10.14 11.15
C ASN A 14 0.92 10.68 10.38
N TRP A 15 1.15 10.24 9.14
CA TRP A 15 2.27 10.72 8.35
C TRP A 15 1.97 12.09 7.71
N PRO A 16 2.96 13.00 7.68
CA PRO A 16 2.77 14.32 7.09
C PRO A 16 2.49 14.21 5.59
N ASP A 17 1.58 15.05 5.08
CA ASP A 17 1.16 15.11 3.68
C ASP A 17 0.54 13.82 3.11
N VAL A 18 0.16 12.86 3.97
CA VAL A 18 -0.56 11.66 3.56
C VAL A 18 -2.06 11.86 3.67
N THR A 19 -2.77 11.46 2.62
CA THR A 19 -4.23 11.49 2.54
C THR A 19 -4.75 10.10 2.23
N THR A 20 -5.80 9.68 2.94
CA THR A 20 -6.55 8.46 2.64
C THR A 20 -7.80 8.83 1.83
N LYS A 21 -8.06 8.11 0.74
CA LYS A 21 -9.28 8.22 -0.05
C LYS A 21 -9.88 6.84 -0.19
N LYS A 22 -11.12 6.65 0.30
CA LYS A 22 -11.88 5.42 0.01
C LYS A 22 -12.35 5.47 -1.43
N ILE A 23 -11.91 4.51 -2.24
CA ILE A 23 -12.39 4.31 -3.60
C ILE A 23 -12.82 2.84 -3.71
N TYR A 24 -14.06 2.58 -4.15
CA TYR A 24 -14.62 1.23 -4.27
C TYR A 24 -14.50 0.34 -3.01
N GLY A 25 -14.62 0.93 -1.81
CA GLY A 25 -14.59 0.19 -0.54
C GLY A 25 -13.19 -0.09 0.04
N CYS A 26 -12.13 0.18 -0.72
CA CYS A 26 -10.74 0.05 -0.29
C CYS A 26 -10.14 1.43 0.08
N PRO A 27 -9.32 1.54 1.15
CA PRO A 27 -8.54 2.75 1.40
C PRO A 27 -7.39 2.82 0.41
N CYS A 28 -7.30 3.94 -0.30
CA CYS A 28 -6.15 4.30 -1.10
C CYS A 28 -5.38 5.41 -0.37
N TYR A 29 -4.08 5.24 -0.21
CA TYR A 29 -3.20 6.21 0.44
C TYR A 29 -2.38 6.97 -0.61
N LYS A 30 -2.36 8.29 -0.48
CA LYS A 30 -1.65 9.20 -1.38
C LYS A 30 -0.76 10.14 -0.56
N TYR A 31 0.45 10.37 -1.04
CA TYR A 31 1.38 11.35 -0.50
C TYR A 31 1.54 12.47 -1.54
N LYS A 32 1.16 13.71 -1.20
CA LYS A 32 1.24 14.87 -2.13
C LYS A 32 0.72 14.55 -3.54
N ASP A 33 -0.49 14.00 -3.60
CA ASP A 33 -1.19 13.55 -4.83
C ASP A 33 -0.67 12.26 -5.50
N LYS A 34 0.52 11.76 -5.12
CA LYS A 34 1.05 10.49 -5.62
C LYS A 34 0.52 9.31 -4.81
N LEU A 35 -0.15 8.38 -5.48
CA LEU A 35 -0.56 7.10 -4.89
C LEU A 35 0.70 6.27 -4.58
N PHE A 36 0.90 5.96 -3.30
CA PHE A 36 2.03 5.13 -2.85
C PHE A 36 1.58 3.81 -2.24
N ALA A 37 0.36 3.74 -1.70
CA ALA A 37 -0.16 2.53 -1.10
C ALA A 37 -1.68 2.39 -1.27
N PHE A 38 -2.19 1.17 -1.26
CA PHE A 38 -3.61 0.90 -1.12
C PHE A 38 -3.84 -0.39 -0.35
N LEU A 39 -4.88 -0.41 0.47
CA LEU A 39 -5.19 -1.52 1.33
C LEU A 39 -6.25 -2.42 0.67
N VAL A 40 -5.90 -3.70 0.56
CA VAL A 40 -6.75 -4.78 0.04
C VAL A 40 -7.23 -5.65 1.18
N THR A 41 -8.13 -6.60 0.89
CA THR A 41 -8.83 -7.42 1.90
C THR A 41 -7.91 -8.09 2.93
N ASP A 42 -6.69 -8.50 2.52
CA ASP A 42 -5.75 -9.21 3.38
C ASP A 42 -4.32 -8.62 3.33
N GLY A 43 -4.16 -7.35 2.96
CA GLY A 43 -2.82 -6.78 2.85
C GLY A 43 -2.76 -5.32 2.43
N VAL A 44 -1.53 -4.81 2.36
CA VAL A 44 -1.22 -3.49 1.80
C VAL A 44 -0.40 -3.69 0.53
N VAL A 45 -0.78 -2.96 -0.51
CA VAL A 45 -0.03 -2.91 -1.75
C VAL A 45 0.70 -1.58 -1.77
N LEU A 46 1.99 -1.63 -2.02
CA LEU A 46 2.83 -0.44 -2.18
C LEU A 46 3.21 -0.31 -3.65
N THR A 47 2.92 0.84 -4.26
CA THR A 47 3.18 1.11 -5.69
C THR A 47 4.53 1.75 -5.94
N ASN A 48 5.09 2.42 -4.93
CA ASN A 48 6.31 3.23 -5.06
C ASN A 48 7.32 2.79 -4.00
N VAL A 49 7.88 1.60 -4.18
CA VAL A 49 8.91 1.04 -3.30
C VAL A 49 10.22 1.01 -4.07
N ASN A 50 11.26 1.64 -3.53
CA ASN A 50 12.60 1.56 -4.09
C ASN A 50 13.12 0.11 -4.04
N GLU A 51 14.02 -0.26 -4.95
CA GLU A 51 14.59 -1.62 -4.99
C GLU A 51 15.28 -2.02 -3.67
N GLN A 52 15.88 -1.07 -2.96
CA GLN A 52 16.49 -1.30 -1.65
C GLN A 52 15.45 -1.73 -0.61
N ASP A 53 14.33 -1.01 -0.52
CA ASP A 53 13.24 -1.33 0.38
C ASP A 53 12.55 -2.63 -0.04
N LYS A 54 12.38 -2.86 -1.35
CA LYS A 54 11.83 -4.11 -1.89
C LYS A 54 12.69 -5.31 -1.48
N THR A 55 14.01 -5.19 -1.56
CA THR A 55 14.95 -6.25 -1.17
C THR A 55 14.90 -6.50 0.33
N LYS A 56 14.80 -5.44 1.15
CA LYS A 56 14.69 -5.56 2.61
C LYS A 56 13.36 -6.20 3.01
N LEU A 57 12.25 -5.72 2.45
CA LEU A 57 10.91 -6.29 2.63
C LEU A 57 10.83 -7.74 2.13
N SER A 58 11.51 -8.09 1.04
CA SER A 58 11.54 -9.47 0.52
C SER A 58 12.25 -10.45 1.45
N LYS A 59 13.14 -9.97 2.32
CA LYS A 59 13.85 -10.81 3.30
C LYS A 59 13.02 -11.05 4.56
N GLU A 60 12.26 -10.05 4.99
CA GLU A 60 11.45 -10.13 6.22
C GLU A 60 9.99 -10.57 5.98
N PHE A 61 9.44 -10.30 4.79
CA PHE A 61 8.03 -10.53 4.48
C PHE A 61 7.85 -11.21 3.12
N LYS A 62 6.78 -12.01 2.99
CA LYS A 62 6.33 -12.54 1.70
C LYS A 62 5.75 -11.41 0.87
N ILE A 63 6.60 -10.67 0.15
CA ILE A 63 6.16 -9.72 -0.86
C ILE A 63 5.68 -10.49 -2.10
N LYS A 64 4.57 -10.07 -2.67
CA LYS A 64 4.12 -10.51 -3.99
C LYS A 64 3.87 -9.29 -4.87
N PRO A 65 4.25 -9.32 -6.16
CA PRO A 65 3.87 -8.27 -7.07
C PRO A 65 2.35 -8.20 -7.14
N PHE A 66 1.80 -7.01 -6.94
CA PHE A 66 0.37 -6.82 -7.08
C PHE A 66 0.00 -6.81 -8.56
N GLN A 67 -0.80 -7.81 -8.97
CA GLN A 67 -1.36 -7.88 -10.31
C GLN A 67 -2.79 -7.35 -10.28
N SER A 68 -3.00 -6.15 -10.81
CA SER A 68 -4.34 -5.71 -11.19
C SER A 68 -4.72 -6.41 -12.50
N ALA A 69 -5.96 -6.90 -12.61
CA ALA A 69 -6.44 -7.84 -13.63
C ALA A 69 -6.26 -7.41 -15.11
N THR A 70 -5.77 -6.20 -15.39
CA THR A 70 -5.57 -5.68 -16.75
C THR A 70 -4.16 -5.21 -17.07
N ARG A 71 -3.18 -5.25 -16.15
CA ARG A 71 -1.76 -4.98 -16.49
C ARG A 71 -0.82 -5.40 -15.36
N THR A 72 0.10 -6.29 -15.68
CA THR A 72 1.28 -6.55 -14.84
C THR A 72 2.23 -5.38 -14.98
N MET A 73 2.28 -4.48 -13.99
CA MET A 73 3.37 -3.51 -13.90
C MET A 73 4.64 -4.27 -13.50
N LYS A 74 5.45 -4.62 -14.49
CA LYS A 74 6.85 -4.96 -14.27
C LYS A 74 7.59 -3.64 -14.05
N SER A 75 8.13 -3.46 -12.85
CA SER A 75 9.35 -2.68 -12.66
C SER A 75 10.52 -3.62 -12.73
#